data_AF-A0A167HPC4-F1
#
_entry.id   AF-A0A167HPC4-F1
#
_cell.length_a   1.000
_cell.length_b   1.000
_cell.length_c   1.000
_cell.angle_alpha   90.00
_cell.angle_beta   90.00
_cell.angle_gamma   90.00
#
_symmetry.space_group_name_H-M   'P 1'
#
loop_
_entity.id
_entity.type
_entity.pdbx_description
1 polymer ?
#
loop_
_entity_poly.entity_id
_entity_poly.type
_entity_poly.pdbx_seq_one_letter_code
_entity_poly.pdbx_strand_id
1 'polypeptide(L)'
;MSKPKNCITPTEAKQLQENWMDTRALYIKNETGSEDVSNVFYTVEELEEYLTYVKNESKKQGIDSPGIRIYFAAYNDSKSKKATVFLAPTEGDAASSNTNYKLDPLNKGVGGWPPAPYKN
;
A
#
# COMPACT_ATOMS: atom_id res chain seq x y z
N MET A 1 0.99 5.76 24.12
CA MET A 1 -0.15 5.42 23.23
C MET A 1 -0.44 3.93 23.35
N SER A 2 -1.71 3.52 23.28
CA SER A 2 -2.08 2.10 23.22
C SER A 2 -1.92 1.56 21.79
N LYS A 3 -1.71 0.23 21.66
CA LYS A 3 -1.70 -0.46 20.38
C LYS A 3 -3.03 -0.19 19.64
N PRO A 4 -3.01 0.24 18.36
CA PRO A 4 -4.24 0.41 17.59
C PRO A 4 -5.05 -0.89 17.50
N LYS A 5 -6.38 -0.75 17.51
CA LYS A 5 -7.34 -1.87 17.60
C LYS A 5 -7.15 -2.94 16.52
N ASN A 6 -6.79 -2.52 15.31
CA ASN A 6 -6.71 -3.39 14.13
C ASN A 6 -5.29 -3.88 13.80
N CYS A 7 -4.31 -3.67 14.69
CA CYS A 7 -2.97 -4.20 14.49
C CYS A 7 -2.92 -5.71 14.77
N ILE A 8 -2.54 -6.50 13.76
CA ILE A 8 -2.30 -7.95 13.87
C ILE A 8 -1.01 -8.27 14.66
N THR A 9 -0.76 -9.55 14.92
CA THR A 9 0.49 -10.01 15.55
C THR A 9 1.60 -10.22 14.50
N PRO A 10 2.89 -10.17 14.88
CA PRO A 10 3.98 -10.53 13.96
C PRO A 10 3.88 -11.95 13.39
N THR A 11 3.35 -12.91 14.16
CA THR A 11 3.13 -14.29 13.71
C THR A 11 2.05 -14.36 12.63
N GLU A 12 0.94 -13.64 12.82
CA GLU A 12 -0.11 -13.55 11.82
C GLU A 12 0.37 -12.88 10.54
N ALA A 13 1.16 -11.80 10.66
CA ALA A 13 1.79 -11.13 9.51
C ALA A 13 2.72 -12.08 8.73
N LYS A 14 3.54 -12.87 9.44
CA LYS A 14 4.42 -13.88 8.82
C LYS A 14 3.60 -14.91 8.03
N GLN A 15 2.56 -15.49 8.63
CA GLN A 15 1.72 -16.49 7.95
C GLN A 15 1.04 -15.93 6.69
N LEU A 16 0.54 -14.69 6.76
CA LEU A 16 -0.06 -14.03 5.59
C LEU A 16 0.95 -13.84 4.47
N GLN A 17 2.20 -13.48 4.80
CA GLN A 17 3.23 -13.30 3.78
C GLN A 17 3.74 -14.63 3.21
N GLU A 18 3.87 -15.67 4.02
CA GLU A 18 4.17 -17.02 3.54
C GLU A 18 3.11 -17.48 2.52
N ASN A 19 1.82 -17.29 2.84
CA ASN A 19 0.74 -17.59 1.91
C ASN A 19 0.85 -16.80 0.60
N TRP A 20 1.25 -15.52 0.63
CA TRP A 20 1.49 -14.72 -0.58
C TRP A 20 2.64 -15.29 -1.41
N MET A 21 3.76 -15.61 -0.77
CA MET A 21 4.96 -16.13 -1.43
C MET A 21 4.69 -17.49 -2.10
N ASP A 22 3.99 -18.38 -1.40
CA ASP A 22 3.70 -19.74 -1.87
C ASP A 22 2.62 -19.80 -2.96
N THR A 23 1.88 -18.71 -3.17
CA THR A 23 0.80 -18.65 -4.16
C THR A 23 0.99 -17.54 -5.19
N ARG A 24 0.75 -16.28 -4.81
CA ARG A 24 0.72 -15.14 -5.74
C ARG A 24 2.10 -14.89 -6.35
N ALA A 25 3.14 -14.84 -5.52
CA ALA A 25 4.50 -14.62 -6.00
C ALA A 25 4.96 -15.76 -6.93
N LEU A 26 4.58 -17.01 -6.61
CA LEU A 26 4.88 -18.17 -7.44
C LEU A 26 4.20 -18.09 -8.81
N TYR A 27 2.92 -17.73 -8.87
CA TYR A 27 2.22 -17.57 -10.16
C TYR A 27 2.80 -16.44 -11.00
N ILE A 28 3.12 -15.29 -10.39
CA ILE A 28 3.76 -14.18 -11.10
C ILE A 28 5.13 -14.60 -11.63
N LYS A 29 5.93 -15.31 -10.83
CA LYS A 29 7.25 -15.80 -11.26
C LYS A 29 7.14 -16.77 -12.42
N ASN A 30 6.19 -17.70 -12.38
CA ASN A 30 6.01 -18.69 -13.44
C ASN A 30 5.56 -18.04 -14.76
N GLU A 31 4.68 -17.04 -14.70
CA GLU A 31 4.15 -16.36 -15.89
C GLU A 31 5.15 -15.35 -16.47
N THR A 32 5.84 -14.59 -15.62
CA THR A 32 6.75 -13.52 -16.07
C THR A 32 8.19 -13.98 -16.24
N GLY A 33 8.54 -15.17 -15.75
CA GLY A 33 9.90 -15.68 -15.69
C GLY A 33 10.80 -14.96 -14.67
N SER A 34 10.25 -14.08 -13.82
CA SER A 34 11.02 -13.27 -12.88
C SER A 34 10.31 -13.05 -11.55
N GLU A 35 11.07 -12.86 -10.47
CA GLU A 35 10.50 -12.49 -9.18
C GLU A 35 9.95 -11.07 -9.19
N ASP A 36 8.85 -10.89 -8.46
CA ASP A 36 8.19 -9.60 -8.29
C ASP A 36 8.32 -9.08 -6.86
N VAL A 37 8.01 -7.81 -6.66
CA VAL A 37 7.99 -7.21 -5.32
C VAL A 37 6.88 -7.82 -4.47
N SER A 38 7.15 -7.94 -3.17
CA SER A 38 6.20 -8.49 -2.19
C SER A 38 5.94 -7.53 -1.02
N ASN A 39 6.53 -6.33 -1.08
CA ASN A 39 6.33 -5.22 -0.16
C ASN A 39 6.68 -3.90 -0.84
N VAL A 40 6.15 -2.80 -0.31
CA VAL A 40 6.50 -1.43 -0.70
C VAL A 40 6.81 -0.67 0.58
N PHE A 41 7.97 -0.04 0.64
CA PHE A 41 8.42 0.68 1.82
C PHE A 41 8.09 2.17 1.73
N TYR A 42 7.58 2.71 2.82
CA TYR A 42 7.40 4.14 3.06
C TYR A 42 8.03 4.47 4.42
N THR A 43 8.65 5.64 4.56
CA THR A 43 9.04 6.10 5.89
C THR A 43 7.79 6.51 6.67
N VAL A 44 7.87 6.47 8.01
CA VAL A 44 6.77 6.95 8.86
C VAL A 44 6.52 8.43 8.60
N GLU A 45 7.58 9.23 8.46
CA GLU A 45 7.51 10.66 8.17
C GLU A 45 6.78 10.95 6.85
N GLU A 46 7.07 10.21 5.78
CA GLU A 46 6.39 10.37 4.49
C GLU A 46 4.89 10.03 4.58
N LEU A 47 4.55 8.99 5.35
CA LEU A 47 3.14 8.66 5.60
C LEU A 47 2.45 9.74 6.43
N GLU A 48 3.11 10.31 7.44
CA GLU A 48 2.56 11.39 8.25
C GLU A 48 2.34 12.67 7.44
N GLU A 49 3.31 13.03 6.57
CA GLU A 49 3.19 14.16 5.65
C GLU A 49 1.99 13.96 4.71
N TYR A 50 1.89 12.78 4.08
CA TYR A 50 0.80 12.49 3.15
C TYR A 50 -0.57 12.46 3.84
N LEU A 51 -0.68 11.87 5.03
CA LEU A 51 -1.92 11.88 5.80
C LEU A 51 -2.31 13.29 6.22
N THR A 52 -1.34 14.17 6.49
CA THR A 52 -1.58 15.59 6.79
C THR A 52 -2.10 16.32 5.56
N TYR A 53 -1.48 16.13 4.38
CA TYR A 53 -1.97 16.64 3.10
C TYR A 53 -3.42 16.22 2.84
N VAL A 54 -3.72 14.92 2.94
CA VAL A 54 -5.07 14.39 2.69
C VAL A 54 -6.11 15.02 3.61
N LYS A 55 -5.82 15.11 4.92
CA LYS A 55 -6.74 15.73 5.89
C LYS A 55 -7.00 17.20 5.57
N ASN A 56 -5.94 17.96 5.29
CA ASN A 56 -6.04 19.40 5.03
C ASN A 56 -6.83 19.69 3.75
N GLU A 57 -6.53 18.98 2.66
CA GLU A 57 -7.21 19.18 1.38
C GLU A 57 -8.65 18.64 1.39
N SER A 58 -8.91 17.53 2.09
CA SER A 58 -10.27 16.99 2.26
C SER A 58 -11.15 17.95 3.05
N LYS A 59 -10.61 18.57 4.11
CA LYS A 59 -11.34 19.57 4.90
C LYS A 59 -11.76 20.79 4.08
N LYS A 60 -10.92 21.26 3.15
CA LYS A 60 -11.29 22.34 2.21
C LYS A 60 -12.46 21.97 1.30
N GLN A 61 -12.72 20.67 1.11
CA GLN A 61 -13.83 20.14 0.32
C GLN A 61 -15.06 19.79 1.17
N GLY A 62 -15.03 20.05 2.48
CA GLY A 62 -16.12 19.68 3.40
C GLY A 62 -16.15 18.20 3.78
N ILE A 63 -15.04 17.47 3.60
CA ILE A 63 -14.91 16.07 4.00
C ILE A 63 -14.15 16.02 5.34
N ASP A 64 -14.87 15.73 6.41
CA ASP A 64 -14.32 15.75 7.78
C ASP A 64 -13.52 14.48 8.14
N SER A 65 -13.92 13.34 7.58
CA SER A 65 -13.33 12.03 7.89
C SER A 65 -12.89 11.31 6.61
N PRO A 66 -11.83 11.77 5.93
CA PRO A 66 -11.28 11.02 4.80
C PRO A 66 -10.61 9.74 5.29
N GLY A 67 -10.71 8.68 4.47
CA GLY A 67 -9.93 7.45 4.62
C GLY A 67 -8.77 7.39 3.62
N ILE A 68 -8.06 6.26 3.65
CA ILE A 68 -7.04 5.89 2.67
C ILE A 68 -7.39 4.52 2.10
N ARG A 69 -7.43 4.43 0.77
CA ARG A 69 -7.59 3.19 0.02
C ARG A 69 -6.26 2.83 -0.64
N ILE A 70 -5.79 1.61 -0.39
CA ILE A 70 -4.56 1.10 -1.00
C ILE A 70 -4.94 0.25 -2.21
N TYR A 71 -4.43 0.63 -3.38
CA TYR A 71 -4.62 -0.13 -4.61
C TYR A 71 -3.38 -0.96 -4.91
N PHE A 72 -3.58 -2.24 -5.23
CA PHE A 72 -2.57 -3.03 -5.91
C PHE A 72 -2.47 -2.56 -7.36
N ALA A 73 -1.26 -2.28 -7.82
CA ALA A 73 -0.97 -1.77 -9.15
C ALA A 73 0.28 -2.44 -9.71
N ALA A 74 0.64 -2.14 -10.95
CA ALA A 74 1.89 -2.59 -11.55
C ALA A 74 2.44 -1.50 -12.46
N TYR A 75 3.76 -1.41 -12.51
CA TYR A 75 4.43 -0.78 -13.65
C TYR A 75 4.31 -1.70 -14.86
N ASN A 76 4.23 -1.12 -16.05
CA ASN A 76 4.28 -1.86 -17.30
C ASN A 76 4.88 -0.97 -18.39
N ASP A 77 6.09 -0.49 -18.13
CA ASP A 77 6.83 0.37 -19.04
C ASP A 77 8.22 -0.21 -19.32
N SER A 78 9.03 0.55 -20.07
CA SER A 78 10.39 0.15 -20.44
C SER A 78 11.36 0.09 -19.25
N LYS A 79 11.02 0.69 -18.11
CA LYS A 79 11.85 0.75 -16.91
C LYS A 79 11.49 -0.35 -15.92
N SER A 80 10.20 -0.69 -15.78
CA SER A 80 9.74 -1.71 -14.84
C SER A 80 8.44 -2.36 -15.28
N LYS A 81 8.33 -3.67 -15.01
CA LYS A 81 7.12 -4.48 -15.14
C LYS A 81 6.61 -5.03 -13.81
N LYS A 82 7.13 -4.48 -12.70
CA LYS A 82 6.91 -5.00 -11.35
C LYS A 82 5.62 -4.48 -10.73
N ALA A 83 5.04 -5.26 -9.82
CA ALA A 83 3.94 -4.81 -8.97
C ALA A 83 4.33 -3.57 -8.14
N THR A 84 3.32 -2.87 -7.65
CA THR A 84 3.45 -1.74 -6.72
C THR A 84 2.12 -1.51 -6.00
N VAL A 85 2.07 -0.51 -5.12
CA VAL A 85 0.82 -0.02 -4.55
C VAL A 85 0.80 1.50 -4.57
N PHE A 86 -0.38 2.09 -4.62
CA PHE A 86 -0.56 3.51 -4.33
C PHE A 86 -1.68 3.72 -3.30
N LEU A 87 -1.54 4.78 -2.51
CA LEU A 87 -2.47 5.17 -1.46
C LEU A 87 -3.32 6.32 -1.98
N ALA A 88 -4.62 6.13 -2.15
CA ALA A 88 -5.55 7.15 -2.61
C ALA A 88 -6.47 7.60 -1.46
N PRO A 89 -6.80 8.90 -1.36
CA PRO A 89 -7.75 9.38 -0.37
C PRO A 89 -9.18 9.00 -0.74
N THR A 90 -10.08 8.96 0.23
CA THR A 90 -11.50 8.69 0.04
C THR A 90 -12.37 9.84 0.51
N GLU A 91 -13.59 9.93 0.00
CA GLU A 91 -14.59 10.95 0.36
C GLU A 91 -15.27 10.68 1.72
N GLY A 92 -14.77 9.70 2.47
CA GLY A 92 -15.30 9.26 3.77
C GLY A 92 -14.45 8.13 4.36
N ASP A 93 -14.71 7.71 5.59
CA ASP A 93 -13.93 6.71 6.34
C ASP A 93 -14.48 5.28 6.25
N ALA A 94 -15.66 5.11 5.63
CA ALA A 94 -16.25 3.80 5.37
C ALA A 94 -15.60 3.11 4.16
N ALA A 95 -15.54 1.77 4.16
CA ALA A 95 -15.02 0.97 3.04
C ALA A 95 -15.80 1.18 1.73
N SER A 96 -17.08 1.54 1.81
CA SER A 96 -17.94 1.88 0.69
C SER A 96 -17.75 3.31 0.15
N SER A 97 -16.96 4.15 0.83
CA SER A 97 -16.72 5.52 0.40
C SER A 97 -15.99 5.56 -0.94
N ASN A 98 -16.39 6.49 -1.80
CA ASN A 98 -15.73 6.73 -3.07
C ASN A 98 -14.28 7.17 -2.86
N THR A 99 -13.43 6.87 -3.84
CA THR A 99 -12.10 7.46 -3.93
C THR A 99 -12.22 8.95 -4.28
N ASN A 100 -11.46 9.80 -3.59
CA ASN A 100 -11.41 11.22 -3.89
C ASN A 100 -10.37 11.46 -4.99
N TYR A 101 -10.84 11.62 -6.21
CA TYR A 101 -9.98 11.85 -7.39
C TYR A 101 -9.49 13.30 -7.55
N LYS A 102 -9.83 14.20 -6.62
CA LYS A 102 -9.38 15.61 -6.63
C LYS A 102 -8.04 15.81 -5.90
N LEU A 103 -7.57 14.81 -5.18
CA LEU A 103 -6.32 14.82 -4.45
C LEU A 103 -5.36 13.82 -5.10
N ASP A 104 -4.08 14.13 -5.07
CA ASP A 104 -3.06 13.26 -5.66
C ASP A 104 -2.82 12.02 -4.79
N PRO A 105 -2.75 10.81 -5.38
CA PRO A 105 -2.40 9.60 -4.66
C PRO A 105 -0.88 9.53 -4.39
N LEU A 106 -0.50 8.98 -3.24
CA LEU A 106 0.89 8.66 -2.93
C LEU A 106 1.29 7.33 -3.56
N ASN A 107 2.36 7.36 -4.36
CA ASN A 107 3.07 6.21 -4.90
C ASN A 107 4.57 6.53 -4.84
N LYS A 108 5.42 5.55 -5.16
CA LYS A 108 6.90 5.58 -5.23
C LYS A 108 7.62 5.24 -3.93
N GLY A 109 6.95 4.54 -3.02
CA GLY A 109 7.65 3.83 -1.96
C GLY A 109 8.74 2.93 -2.56
N VAL A 110 9.92 2.91 -1.95
CA VAL A 110 11.06 2.15 -2.48
C VAL A 110 10.75 0.66 -2.34
N GLY A 111 10.58 -0.05 -3.46
CA GLY A 111 10.58 -1.50 -3.45
C GLY A 111 11.99 -1.97 -3.14
N GLY A 112 12.24 -2.46 -1.92
CA GLY A 112 13.53 -3.08 -1.59
C GLY A 112 13.81 -4.22 -2.57
N TRP A 113 14.98 -4.19 -3.22
CA TRP A 113 15.41 -5.25 -4.13
C TRP A 113 16.72 -5.87 -3.63
N PRO A 114 16.82 -7.21 -3.47
CA PRO A 114 15.79 -8.23 -3.73
C PRO A 114 14.59 -8.10 -2.77
N PRO A 115 13.40 -8.64 -3.12
CA PRO A 115 12.26 -8.62 -2.23
C PRO A 115 12.64 -9.30 -0.91
N ALA A 116 12.72 -8.53 0.18
CA ALA A 116 12.96 -9.08 1.50
C ALA A 116 11.63 -9.65 2.03
N PRO A 117 11.45 -10.98 2.12
CA PRO A 117 10.26 -11.53 2.72
C PRO A 117 10.25 -11.18 4.22
N TYR A 118 9.06 -11.14 4.80
CA TYR A 118 8.88 -10.89 6.22
C TYR A 118 9.47 -12.08 7.02
N LYS A 119 10.72 -11.95 7.47
CA LYS A 119 11.46 -12.97 8.21
C LYS A 119 11.53 -12.56 9.69
N ASN A 120 10.75 -13.24 10.53
CA ASN A 120 11.05 -13.37 11.96
C ASN A 120 11.89 -14.63 12.17
#